data_AF-A0A6I7XHY0-F1
#
_entry.id   AF-A0A6I7XHY0-F1
#
_cell.length_a   1.000
_cell.length_b   1.000
_cell.length_c   1.000
_cell.angle_alpha   90.00
_cell.angle_beta   90.00
_cell.angle_gamma   90.00
#
_symmetry.space_group_name_H-M   'P 1'
#
loop_
_entity.id
_entity.type
_entity.pdbx_description
1 polymer ?
#
loop_
_entity_poly.entity_id
_entity_poly.type
_entity_poly.pdbx_seq_one_letter_code
_entity_poly.pdbx_strand_id
1 'polypeptide(L)'
;MAGYLLQQDSYKIELHYLTQKEPGAMVEIPANKHDEFTKALHGLVESGESFRNDKELYKHKQYNNFRNNYWKMRTREHIEGK
;
A
#
# COMPACT_ATOMS: atom_id res chain seq x y z
N MET A 1 -33.46 -0.58 -10.58
CA MET A 1 -32.60 -0.84 -9.40
C MET A 1 -31.19 -1.07 -9.91
N ALA A 2 -30.40 -0.01 -10.06
CA ALA A 2 -29.00 -0.10 -10.41
C ALA A 2 -28.19 -0.21 -9.12
N GLY A 3 -27.35 -1.24 -9.02
CA GLY A 3 -26.49 -1.45 -7.87
C GLY A 3 -26.42 -2.93 -7.53
N TYR A 4 -25.23 -3.40 -7.23
CA TYR A 4 -24.90 -4.75 -6.76
C TYR A 4 -24.62 -5.83 -7.83
N LEU A 5 -23.70 -5.54 -8.76
CA LEU A 5 -22.87 -6.58 -9.41
C LEU A 5 -21.43 -6.09 -9.62
N LEU A 6 -20.79 -5.56 -8.57
CA LEU A 6 -19.32 -5.36 -8.50
C LEU A 6 -18.75 -6.09 -7.29
N GLN A 7 -19.27 -7.29 -7.02
CA GLN A 7 -19.00 -8.02 -5.79
C GLN A 7 -18.33 -9.35 -6.14
N GLN A 8 -16.99 -9.36 -6.21
CA GLN A 8 -16.17 -10.45 -5.63
C GLN A 8 -14.64 -10.31 -5.70
N ASP A 9 -14.04 -9.28 -6.34
CA ASP A 9 -12.57 -9.28 -6.53
C ASP A 9 -11.74 -8.26 -5.71
N SER A 10 -12.30 -7.50 -4.75
CA SER A 10 -11.55 -6.34 -4.20
C SER A 10 -11.80 -5.94 -2.74
N TYR A 11 -11.87 -6.90 -1.80
CA TYR A 11 -11.87 -6.56 -0.36
C TYR A 11 -10.49 -6.32 0.23
N LYS A 12 -9.43 -6.76 -0.46
CA LYS A 12 -8.07 -6.59 0.03
C LYS A 12 -7.57 -5.20 -0.33
N ILE A 13 -7.39 -4.36 0.68
CA ILE A 13 -6.69 -3.08 0.55
C ILE A 13 -5.20 -3.30 0.80
N GLU A 14 -4.37 -2.67 -0.03
CA GLU A 14 -2.92 -2.68 0.09
C GLU A 14 -2.40 -1.25 0.28
N LEU A 15 -1.25 -1.14 0.94
CA LEU A 15 -0.53 0.14 1.11
C LEU A 15 0.56 0.25 0.06
N HIS A 16 0.56 1.33 -0.71
CA HIS A 16 1.53 1.61 -1.77
C HIS A 16 2.32 2.90 -1.52
N TYR A 17 3.60 2.92 -1.90
CA TYR A 17 4.48 4.10 -1.81
C TYR A 17 4.34 4.95 -3.07
N LEU A 18 4.05 6.24 -2.93
CA LEU A 18 3.76 7.10 -4.08
C LEU A 18 4.97 7.34 -5.01
N THR A 19 6.17 7.59 -4.46
CA THR A 19 7.33 8.05 -5.26
C THR A 19 8.41 6.99 -5.43
N GLN A 20 8.40 5.94 -4.60
CA GLN A 20 9.35 4.81 -4.61
C GLN A 20 10.84 5.16 -4.45
N LYS A 21 11.19 6.44 -4.37
CA LYS A 21 12.55 6.98 -4.16
C LYS A 21 12.90 7.17 -2.69
N GLU A 22 11.91 7.42 -1.84
CA GLU A 22 12.10 7.66 -0.41
C GLU A 22 10.98 7.02 0.43
N PRO A 23 11.25 6.65 1.69
CA PRO A 23 10.20 6.30 2.62
C PRO A 23 9.37 7.56 2.93
N GLY A 24 8.11 7.57 2.50
CA GLY A 24 7.27 8.76 2.59
C GLY A 24 5.78 8.45 2.56
N ALA A 25 5.01 9.30 1.87
CA ALA A 25 3.56 9.19 1.81
C ALA A 25 3.09 7.86 1.18
N MET A 26 2.06 7.29 1.81
CA MET A 26 1.46 6.02 1.43
C MET A 26 0.00 6.24 1.02
N VAL A 27 -0.48 5.40 0.11
CA VAL A 27 -1.88 5.41 -0.33
C VAL A 27 -2.48 4.02 -0.17
N GLU A 28 -3.75 3.97 0.26
CA GLU A 28 -4.57 2.77 0.18
C GLU A 28 -5.00 2.53 -1.26
N ILE A 29 -4.76 1.34 -1.78
CA ILE A 29 -5.19 0.93 -3.11
C ILE A 29 -5.84 -0.45 -3.04
N PRO A 30 -6.97 -0.68 -3.72
CA PRO A 30 -7.52 -2.02 -3.88
C PRO A 30 -6.51 -2.95 -4.55
N ALA A 31 -6.33 -4.17 -4.04
CA ALA A 31 -5.34 -5.11 -4.55
C ALA A 31 -5.51 -5.38 -6.06
N ASN A 32 -6.74 -5.52 -6.55
CA ASN A 32 -7.01 -5.69 -7.97
C ASN A 32 -6.52 -4.49 -8.82
N LYS A 33 -6.64 -3.26 -8.31
CA LYS A 33 -6.14 -2.05 -8.97
C LYS A 33 -4.62 -1.93 -8.87
N HIS A 34 -4.03 -2.38 -7.76
CA HIS A 34 -2.59 -2.49 -7.66
C HIS A 34 -2.04 -3.45 -8.71
N ASP A 35 -2.66 -4.61 -8.88
CA ASP A 35 -2.28 -5.61 -9.88
C ASP A 35 -2.45 -5.08 -11.30
N GLU A 36 -3.62 -4.51 -11.62
CA GLU A 36 -3.94 -3.91 -12.93
C GLU A 36 -2.93 -2.82 -13.32
N PHE A 37 -2.54 -1.96 -12.38
CA PHE A 37 -1.66 -0.82 -12.63
C PHE A 37 -0.21 -1.04 -12.18
N THR A 38 0.21 -2.28 -11.96
CA THR A 38 1.56 -2.63 -11.46
C THR A 38 2.67 -1.90 -12.23
N LYS A 39 2.60 -1.86 -13.57
CA LYS A 39 3.62 -1.21 -14.40
C LYS A 39 3.68 0.31 -14.19
N ALA A 40 2.54 0.97 -14.07
CA ALA A 40 2.47 2.41 -13.85
C ALA A 40 2.91 2.77 -12.43
N LEU A 41 2.56 1.92 -11.46
CA LEU A 41 2.88 2.12 -10.05
C LEU A 41 4.37 1.88 -9.75
N HIS A 42 4.98 0.84 -10.33
CA HIS A 42 6.38 0.46 -10.07
C HIS A 42 7.37 0.88 -11.15
N GLY A 43 6.93 1.60 -12.18
CA GLY A 43 7.78 2.11 -13.26
C GLY A 43 8.39 3.49 -13.02
N LEU A 44 8.20 4.09 -11.83
CA LEU A 44 8.65 5.45 -11.51
C LEU A 44 10.14 5.56 -11.20
N VAL A 45 10.78 4.43 -10.87
CA VAL A 45 12.21 4.31 -10.57
C VAL A 45 12.77 3.10 -11.30
N GLU A 46 14.05 3.14 -11.67
CA GLU A 46 14.71 2.00 -12.28
C GLU A 46 14.80 0.83 -11.30
N SER A 47 14.85 -0.40 -11.84
CA SER A 47 15.02 -1.61 -11.05
C SER A 47 16.35 -1.57 -10.31
N GLY A 48 16.31 -1.43 -8.99
CA GLY A 48 17.51 -1.24 -8.16
C GLY A 48 17.47 0.05 -7.36
N GLU A 49 16.91 1.11 -7.95
CA GLU A 49 16.88 2.47 -7.38
C GLU A 49 15.72 2.71 -6.40
N SER A 50 14.88 1.70 -6.18
CA SER A 50 13.89 1.78 -5.11
C SER A 50 14.60 1.82 -3.77
N PHE A 51 14.17 2.72 -2.87
CA PHE A 51 14.67 2.75 -1.49
C PHE A 51 14.49 1.41 -0.75
N ARG A 52 13.64 0.50 -1.27
CA ARG A 52 13.43 -0.86 -0.78
C ARG A 52 14.64 -1.77 -0.98
N ASN A 53 15.55 -1.43 -1.89
CA ASN A 53 16.77 -2.20 -2.17
C ASN A 53 17.97 -1.75 -1.34
N ASP A 54 17.82 -0.64 -0.60
CA ASP A 54 18.85 -0.15 0.30
C ASP A 54 18.98 -1.10 1.50
N LYS A 55 20.17 -1.70 1.63
CA LYS A 55 20.50 -2.75 2.60
C LYS A 55 20.71 -2.24 4.02
N GLU A 56 20.59 -0.93 4.29
CA GLU A 56 20.54 -0.47 5.68
C GLU A 56 19.30 -1.06 6.38
N LEU A 57 19.56 -2.15 7.12
CA LEU A 57 18.67 -3.02 7.91
C LEU A 57 17.60 -2.30 8.76
N TYR A 58 17.73 -0.98 8.92
CA TYR A 58 16.83 -0.12 9.65
C TYR A 58 15.58 0.27 8.84
N LYS A 59 15.66 0.40 7.51
CA LYS A 59 14.53 0.83 6.65
C LYS A 59 13.39 -0.20 6.55
N HIS A 60 13.70 -1.49 6.54
CA HIS A 60 12.66 -2.54 6.60
C HIS A 60 11.93 -2.54 7.95
N LYS A 61 12.63 -2.26 9.06
CA LYS A 61 11.98 -2.10 10.36
C LYS A 61 11.09 -0.87 10.38
N GLN A 62 11.54 0.28 9.86
CA GLN A 62 10.72 1.49 9.79
C GLN A 62 9.45 1.26 8.96
N TYR A 63 9.57 0.69 7.76
CA TYR A 63 8.40 0.40 6.93
C TYR A 63 7.45 -0.60 7.61
N ASN A 64 7.97 -1.73 8.10
CA ASN A 64 7.13 -2.73 8.73
C ASN A 64 6.47 -2.19 10.01
N ASN A 65 7.17 -1.37 10.79
CA ASN A 65 6.61 -0.70 11.95
C ASN A 65 5.51 0.28 11.56
N PHE A 66 5.75 1.12 10.55
CA PHE A 66 4.73 2.03 10.01
C PHE A 66 3.50 1.25 9.54
N ARG A 67 3.68 0.25 8.68
CA ARG A 67 2.60 -0.60 8.15
C ARG A 67 1.82 -1.27 9.28
N ASN A 68 2.51 -1.85 10.26
CA ASN A 68 1.86 -2.51 11.39
C ASN A 68 1.06 -1.53 12.25
N ASN A 69 1.60 -0.34 12.52
CA ASN A 69 0.91 0.68 13.30
C ASN A 69 -0.29 1.26 12.54
N TYR A 70 -0.14 1.47 11.24
CA TYR A 70 -1.22 1.91 10.36
C TYR A 70 -2.41 0.94 10.42
N TRP A 71 -2.16 -0.36 10.21
CA TRP A 71 -3.25 -1.34 10.24
C TRP A 71 -3.88 -1.48 11.63
N LYS A 72 -3.11 -1.36 12.72
CA LYS A 72 -3.67 -1.30 14.08
C LYS A 72 -4.61 -0.12 14.26
N MET A 73 -4.23 1.07 13.79
CA MET A 73 -5.08 2.26 13.83
C MET A 73 -6.33 2.08 12.97
N ARG A 74 -6.18 1.61 11.73
CA ARG A 74 -7.28 1.39 10.78
C ARG A 74 -8.33 0.41 11.33
N THR A 75 -7.87 -0.66 11.97
CA THR A 75 -8.74 -1.63 12.65
C THR A 75 -9.50 -0.98 13.81
N ARG A 76 -8.85 -0.10 14.60
CA ARG A 76 -9.55 0.63 15.67
C ARG A 76 -10.62 1.55 15.13
N GLU A 77 -10.34 2.32 14.08
CA GLU A 77 -11.35 3.20 13.44
C GLU A 77 -12.58 2.41 12.97
N HIS A 78 -12.36 1.24 12.35
CA HIS A 78 -13.45 0.35 11.92
C HIS A 78 -14.25 -0.21 13.10
N ILE A 79 -13.60 -0.54 14.22
CA ILE A 79 -14.27 -1.06 15.42
C ILE A 79 -15.02 0.06 16.16
N GLU A 80 -14.46 1.27 16.19
CA GLU A 80 -15.05 2.44 16.85
C GLU A 80 -16.18 3.10 16.04
N GLY A 81 -16.51 2.58 14.86
CA GLY A 81 -17.68 2.97 14.07
C GLY A 81 -17.65 4.41 13.56
N LYS A 82 -16.45 4.96 13.32
CA LYS A 82 -16.26 6.29 12.72
C LYS A 82 -16.21 6.23 11.20
#